data_AF-A0A835X9Q8-F1
#
_entry.id   AF-A0A835X9Q8-F1
#
_cell.length_a   1.000
_cell.length_b   1.000
_cell.length_c   1.000
_cell.angle_alpha   90.00
_cell.angle_beta   90.00
_cell.angle_gamma   90.00
#
_symmetry.space_group_name_H-M   'P 1'
#
loop_
_entity.id
_entity.type
_entity.pdbx_description
1 polymer ?
#
loop_
_entity_poly.entity_id
_entity_poly.type
_entity_poly.pdbx_seq_one_letter_code
_entity_poly.pdbx_strand_id
1 'polypeptide(L)'
;MTPTRGEESNVNIKITTEDGTCIIGQESGCMVSDSTRAPGTIYQVVEIDGKNYNVRYSGPDARLEKFTILPESSIETLPDSTWNVEVIKDEQPSRLYYKITYITIE
;
A
#
# COMPACT_ATOMS: atom_id res chain seq x y z
N MET A 1 17.15 -20.28 2.41
CA MET A 1 18.13 -19.22 2.06
C MET A 1 17.81 -18.01 2.94
N THR A 2 18.81 -17.28 3.41
CA THR A 2 18.64 -16.07 4.23
C THR A 2 19.07 -14.89 3.35
N PRO A 3 18.29 -13.80 3.25
CA PRO A 3 18.66 -12.66 2.41
C PRO A 3 19.97 -12.04 2.89
N THR A 4 20.77 -11.49 1.97
CA THR A 4 22.00 -10.80 2.34
C THR A 4 21.63 -9.54 3.11
N ARG A 5 22.37 -9.24 4.18
CA ARG A 5 22.13 -8.01 4.96
C ARG A 5 22.26 -6.80 4.03
N GLY A 6 21.22 -5.96 3.98
CA GLY A 6 21.14 -4.77 3.13
C GLY A 6 20.29 -4.95 1.87
N GLU A 7 19.87 -6.16 1.52
CA GLU A 7 19.01 -6.42 0.36
C GLU A 7 17.51 -6.31 0.67
N GLU A 8 17.16 -5.99 1.91
CA GLU A 8 15.76 -5.96 2.35
C GLU A 8 14.90 -4.95 1.56
N SER A 9 15.49 -3.86 1.04
CA SER A 9 14.82 -2.87 0.19
C SER A 9 14.54 -3.34 -1.24
N ASN A 10 15.04 -4.51 -1.66
CA ASN A 10 14.73 -5.08 -2.97
C ASN A 10 13.40 -5.89 -2.94
N VAL A 11 12.75 -5.99 -1.79
CA VAL A 11 11.41 -6.57 -1.64
C VAL A 11 10.40 -5.44 -1.49
N ASN A 12 9.52 -5.30 -2.49
CA ASN A 12 8.62 -4.16 -2.61
C ASN A 12 7.16 -4.60 -2.67
N ILE A 13 6.24 -3.69 -2.35
CA ILE A 13 4.80 -3.94 -2.41
C ILE A 13 4.21 -3.18 -3.60
N LYS A 14 3.37 -3.88 -4.38
CA LYS A 14 2.48 -3.27 -5.37
C LYS A 14 1.03 -3.52 -4.99
N ILE A 15 0.22 -2.48 -5.06
CA ILE A 15 -1.22 -2.55 -4.79
C ILE A 15 -1.97 -2.01 -6.00
N THR A 16 -2.84 -2.84 -6.57
CA THR A 16 -3.72 -2.47 -7.68
C THR A 16 -5.16 -2.79 -7.35
N THR A 17 -6.08 -2.04 -7.92
CA THR A 17 -7.50 -2.38 -7.99
C THR A 17 -7.73 -3.53 -8.97
N GLU A 18 -8.96 -4.07 -8.99
CA GLU A 18 -9.39 -5.11 -9.93
C GLU A 18 -9.22 -4.71 -11.41
N ASP A 19 -9.45 -3.44 -11.74
CA ASP A 19 -9.30 -2.90 -13.10
C ASP A 19 -7.85 -2.59 -13.50
N GLY A 20 -6.89 -2.85 -12.60
CA GLY A 20 -5.46 -2.66 -12.84
C GLY A 20 -4.93 -1.27 -12.50
N THR A 21 -5.74 -0.37 -11.94
CA THR A 21 -5.27 0.94 -11.48
C THR A 21 -4.22 0.77 -10.38
N CYS A 22 -3.02 1.33 -10.56
CA CYS A 22 -1.94 1.22 -9.58
C CYS A 22 -2.04 2.29 -8.49
N ILE A 23 -2.20 1.86 -7.24
CA ILE A 23 -2.33 2.73 -6.08
C ILE A 23 -0.97 2.93 -5.42
N ILE A 24 -0.31 1.84 -5.04
CA ILE A 24 1.03 1.85 -4.45
C ILE A 24 1.97 1.02 -5.31
N GLY A 25 3.17 1.54 -5.60
CA GLY A 25 4.23 0.78 -6.25
C GLY A 25 5.35 1.68 -6.76
N GLN A 26 6.52 1.10 -7.03
CA GLN A 26 7.72 1.85 -7.45
C GLN A 26 7.63 2.43 -8.87
N GLU A 27 6.70 1.93 -9.68
CA GLU A 27 6.49 2.41 -11.05
C GLU A 27 5.91 3.83 -11.02
N SER A 28 6.40 4.71 -11.90
CA SER A 28 5.93 6.09 -12.02
C SER A 28 4.44 6.23 -12.36
N GLY A 29 3.78 5.13 -12.75
CA GLY A 29 2.35 5.09 -13.04
C GLY A 29 1.46 4.85 -11.82
N CYS A 30 2.04 4.60 -10.64
CA CYS A 30 1.29 4.41 -9.41
C CYS A 30 0.98 5.75 -8.74
N MET A 31 -0.20 5.85 -8.12
CA MET A 31 -0.64 7.07 -7.44
C MET A 31 0.29 7.47 -6.27
N VAL A 32 0.89 6.47 -5.62
CA VAL A 32 1.83 6.62 -4.50
C VAL A 32 3.08 5.77 -4.77
N SER A 33 4.16 6.41 -5.18
CA SER A 33 5.46 5.76 -5.44
C SER A 33 6.45 5.86 -4.29
N ASP A 34 6.31 6.89 -3.46
CA ASP A 34 7.29 7.27 -2.45
C ASP A 34 6.70 7.23 -1.04
N SER A 35 7.55 7.43 -0.04
CA SER A 35 7.11 7.55 1.34
C SER A 35 6.09 8.69 1.48
N THR A 36 4.91 8.39 2.00
CA THR A 36 3.88 9.41 2.28
C THR A 36 4.20 10.20 3.56
N ARG A 37 5.30 9.88 4.24
CA ARG A 37 5.72 10.56 5.46
C ARG A 37 6.34 11.90 5.13
N ALA A 38 5.59 12.97 5.41
CA ALA A 38 6.04 14.35 5.26
C ALA A 38 5.90 15.13 6.60
N PRO A 39 6.49 16.32 6.73
CA PRO A 39 6.16 17.22 7.83
C PRO A 39 4.67 17.56 7.84
N GLY A 40 3.98 17.31 8.96
CA GLY A 40 2.56 17.66 9.14
C GLY A 40 1.54 16.62 8.66
N THR A 41 1.91 15.67 7.81
CA THR A 41 1.04 14.54 7.42
C THR A 41 1.83 13.26 7.17
N ILE A 42 1.19 12.13 7.43
CA ILE A 42 1.71 10.79 7.11
C ILE A 42 0.88 10.10 6.03
N TYR A 43 -0.16 10.77 5.55
CA TYR A 43 -1.08 10.27 4.54
C TYR A 43 -0.99 11.13 3.29
N GLN A 44 -1.10 10.46 2.15
CA GLN A 44 -1.41 11.06 0.86
C GLN A 44 -2.86 10.69 0.52
N VAL A 45 -3.66 11.68 0.13
CA VAL A 45 -5.02 11.44 -0.34
C VAL A 45 -4.97 11.06 -1.81
N VAL A 46 -5.61 9.96 -2.18
CA VAL A 46 -5.77 9.51 -3.57
C VAL A 46 -7.26 9.32 -3.87
N GLU A 47 -7.65 9.59 -5.11
CA GLU A 47 -9.02 9.37 -5.58
C GLU A 47 -9.07 8.06 -6.41
N ILE A 48 -9.97 7.15 -6.05
CA ILE A 48 -10.22 5.89 -6.75
C ILE A 48 -11.74 5.76 -6.93
N ASP A 49 -12.20 5.59 -8.17
CA ASP A 49 -13.63 5.48 -8.50
C ASP A 49 -14.52 6.59 -7.89
N GLY A 50 -14.00 7.84 -7.84
CA GLY A 50 -14.70 8.99 -7.29
C GLY A 50 -14.80 9.03 -5.76
N LYS A 51 -14.02 8.19 -5.06
CA LYS A 51 -13.89 8.20 -3.59
C LYS A 51 -12.46 8.52 -3.18
N ASN A 52 -12.32 9.26 -2.08
CA ASN A 52 -11.02 9.63 -1.54
C ASN A 52 -10.56 8.66 -0.46
N TYR A 53 -9.28 8.30 -0.52
CA TYR A 53 -8.63 7.38 0.40
C TYR A 53 -7.38 8.02 0.99
N ASN A 54 -7.22 7.89 2.31
CA ASN A 54 -5.98 8.17 3.01
C ASN A 54 -5.03 6.98 2.83
N VAL A 55 -3.99 7.17 2.03
CA VAL A 55 -2.94 6.18 1.81
C VAL A 55 -1.72 6.55 2.62
N ARG A 56 -1.25 5.61 3.45
CA ARG A 56 0.05 5.69 4.11
C ARG A 56 0.93 4.62 3.51
N TYR A 57 2.11 5.01 3.04
CA TYR A 57 3.11 4.10 2.51
C TYR A 57 4.49 4.48 3.04
N SER A 58 5.28 3.50 3.44
CA SER A 58 6.63 3.74 3.96
C SER A 58 7.62 4.16 2.88
N GLY A 59 7.34 3.84 1.61
CA GLY A 59 8.28 4.00 0.50
C GLY A 59 9.19 2.78 0.29
N PRO A 60 9.77 2.64 -0.91
CA PRO A 60 10.60 1.48 -1.29
C PRO A 60 11.96 1.42 -0.60
N ASP A 61 12.49 2.56 -0.14
CA ASP A 61 13.75 2.62 0.58
C ASP A 61 13.64 2.14 2.04
N ALA A 62 12.41 1.83 2.49
CA ALA A 62 12.19 1.33 3.83
C ALA A 62 12.66 -0.12 3.96
N ARG A 63 13.44 -0.41 5.01
CA ARG A 63 13.84 -1.79 5.35
C ARG A 63 12.65 -2.76 5.49
N LEU A 64 11.50 -2.24 5.88
CA LEU A 64 10.25 -2.98 5.94
C LEU A 64 9.16 -2.10 5.35
N GLU A 65 8.65 -2.50 4.20
CA GLU A 65 7.52 -1.83 3.61
C GLU A 65 6.24 -2.02 4.41
N LYS A 66 5.51 -0.92 4.58
CA LYS A 66 4.22 -0.88 5.27
C LYS A 66 3.29 0.00 4.50
N PHE A 67 2.06 -0.45 4.38
CA PHE A 67 0.98 0.37 3.86
C PHE A 67 -0.23 0.38 4.79
N THR A 68 -1.04 1.41 4.67
CA THR A 68 -2.38 1.48 5.26
C THR A 68 -3.26 2.25 4.29
N ILE A 69 -4.44 1.73 3.99
CA ILE A 69 -5.44 2.38 3.15
C ILE A 69 -6.72 2.45 3.97
N LEU A 70 -7.25 3.64 4.12
CA LEU A 70 -8.50 3.92 4.83
C LEU A 70 -9.30 4.96 4.04
N PRO A 71 -10.62 5.01 4.19
CA PRO A 71 -11.42 6.12 3.67
C PRO A 71 -10.87 7.46 4.18
N GLU A 72 -10.95 8.51 3.37
CA GLU A 72 -10.57 9.86 3.82
C GLU A 72 -11.44 10.30 5.01
N SER A 73 -12.74 10.06 4.88
CA SER A 73 -13.76 10.35 5.89
C SER A 73 -13.88 9.24 6.93
N SER A 74 -13.86 9.57 8.22
CA SER A 74 -13.96 8.59 9.31
C SER A 74 -15.36 7.97 9.48
N ILE A 75 -16.36 8.49 8.77
CA ILE A 75 -17.74 7.96 8.77
C ILE A 75 -18.03 7.12 7.53
N GLU A 76 -17.12 7.10 6.57
CA GLU A 76 -17.23 6.27 5.36
C GLU A 76 -16.50 4.94 5.53
N THR A 77 -16.78 4.04 4.60
CA THR A 77 -16.31 2.65 4.63
C THR A 77 -15.70 2.32 3.29
N LEU A 78 -14.72 1.41 3.29
CA LEU A 78 -14.19 0.88 2.05
C LEU A 78 -15.32 0.07 1.38
N PRO A 79 -15.63 0.32 0.10
CA PRO A 79 -16.60 -0.50 -0.61
C PRO A 79 -16.08 -1.93 -0.72
N ASP A 80 -17.01 -2.90 -0.72
CA ASP A 80 -16.66 -4.29 -1.01
C ASP A 80 -16.12 -4.37 -2.44
N SER A 81 -14.85 -4.76 -2.58
CA SER A 81 -14.09 -4.69 -3.84
C SER A 81 -12.85 -5.57 -3.78
N THR A 82 -12.34 -5.97 -4.94
CA THR A 82 -11.11 -6.76 -5.06
C THR A 82 -9.90 -5.85 -5.18
N TRP A 83 -8.90 -6.08 -4.33
CA TRP A 83 -7.61 -5.39 -4.33
C TRP A 83 -6.51 -6.44 -4.44
N ASN A 84 -5.59 -6.25 -5.37
CA ASN A 84 -4.44 -7.12 -5.53
C ASN A 84 -3.27 -6.55 -4.73
N VAL A 85 -2.69 -7.37 -3.87
CA VAL A 85 -1.48 -7.04 -3.11
C VAL A 85 -0.37 -7.99 -3.54
N GLU A 86 0.60 -7.45 -4.25
CA GLU A 86 1.72 -8.19 -4.80
C GLU A 86 2.99 -7.88 -4.02
N VAL A 87 3.76 -8.92 -3.69
CA VAL A 87 5.11 -8.78 -3.15
C VAL A 87 6.09 -8.96 -4.29
N ILE A 88 6.64 -7.85 -4.77
CA ILE A 88 7.66 -7.81 -5.82
C ILE A 88 9.00 -8.15 -5.18
N LYS A 89 9.58 -9.27 -5.59
CA LYS A 89 10.84 -9.77 -5.07
C LYS A 89 11.50 -10.68 -6.10
N ASP A 90 12.82 -10.78 -6.03
CA ASP A 90 13.56 -11.84 -6.71
C ASP A 90 13.49 -13.15 -5.87
N GLU A 91 14.60 -13.85 -5.74
CA GLU A 91 14.71 -15.11 -4.98
C GLU A 91 14.71 -14.93 -3.46
N GLN A 92 14.46 -13.71 -2.97
CA GLN A 92 14.44 -13.44 -1.55
C GLN A 92 13.23 -14.10 -0.86
N PRO A 93 13.41 -14.71 0.32
CA PRO A 93 12.29 -15.20 1.12
C PRO A 93 11.57 -14.01 1.78
N SER A 94 10.26 -13.92 1.58
CA SER A 94 9.45 -12.82 2.09
C SER A 94 8.22 -13.33 2.84
N ARG A 95 7.71 -12.51 3.76
CA ARG A 95 6.46 -12.77 4.47
C ARG A 95 5.57 -11.54 4.38
N LEU A 96 4.32 -11.75 3.99
CA LEU A 96 3.29 -10.72 4.02
C LEU A 96 2.41 -10.94 5.25
N TYR A 97 2.26 -9.89 6.06
CA TYR A 97 1.32 -9.85 7.18
C TYR A 97 0.28 -8.77 6.86
N TYR A 98 -0.99 -9.13 6.91
CA TYR A 98 -2.09 -8.20 6.66
C TYR A 98 -3.16 -8.30 7.74
N LYS A 99 -3.89 -7.21 7.93
CA LYS A 99 -5.06 -7.13 8.80
C LYS A 99 -6.12 -6.31 8.07
N ILE A 100 -7.30 -6.88 7.91
CA ILE A 100 -8.47 -6.19 7.39
C ILE A 100 -9.41 -5.94 8.57
N THR A 101 -9.86 -4.70 8.72
CA THR A 101 -10.85 -4.34 9.74
C THR A 101 -12.18 -4.09 9.02
N TYR A 102 -13.16 -4.95 9.28
CA TYR A 102 -14.51 -4.79 8.77
C TYR A 102 -15.33 -3.96 9.75
N ILE A 103 -16.23 -3.14 9.21
CA ILE A 103 -17.31 -2.53 9.96
C ILE A 103 -18.57 -3.37 9.73
N THR A 104 -19.23 -3.79 10.81
CA THR A 104 -20.53 -4.45 10.73
C THR A 104 -21.60 -3.41 10.46
N ILE A 105 -22.30 -3.57 9.33
CA ILE A 105 -23.54 -2.86 9.04
C ILE A 105 -24.65 -3.66 9.71
N GLU A 106 -25.35 -3.04 10.67
CA GLU A 106 -26.56 -3.61 11.30
C GLU A 106 -27.76 -3.60 10.35
#